data_AF-A0AB35Y7R0-F1
#
_entry.id   AF-A0AB35Y7R0-F1
#
_cell.length_a   1.000
_cell.length_b   1.000
_cell.length_c   1.000
_cell.angle_alpha   90.00
_cell.angle_beta   90.00
_cell.angle_gamma   90.00
#
_symmetry.space_group_name_H-M   'P 1'
#
loop_
_entity.id
_entity.type
_entity.pdbx_description
1 polymer ?
#
loop_
_entity_poly.entity_id
_entity_poly.type
_entity_poly.pdbx_seq_one_letter_code
_entity_poly.pdbx_strand_id
1 'polypeptide(L)'
;TGWLGLHWQSSNYSSSQLVYAYGYPSQINGADARYRMCKSSGYIRSQTSKYLKGDWDLTGGFSGGPLVEYISGAGYVAIGIHKD
;
A
#
# COMPACT_ATOMS: atom_id res chain seq x y z
N THR A 1 -5.72 6.85 21.46
CA THR A 1 -4.33 6.88 20.94
C THR A 1 -4.07 5.54 20.27
N GLY A 2 -3.80 5.53 18.98
CA GLY A 2 -3.48 4.30 18.23
C GLY A 2 -2.06 4.40 17.68
N TRP A 3 -1.28 3.34 17.82
CA TRP A 3 0.05 3.25 17.24
C TRP A 3 -0.09 2.73 15.80
N LEU A 4 0.37 3.50 14.80
CA LEU A 4 0.58 2.98 13.45
C LEU A 4 1.88 2.16 13.45
N GLY A 5 1.82 0.94 13.97
CA GLY A 5 2.90 -0.02 13.84
C GLY A 5 2.87 -0.63 12.45
N LEU A 6 3.93 -0.44 11.68
CA LEU A 6 4.15 -1.30 10.51
C LEU A 6 4.43 -2.71 11.03
N HIS A 7 3.76 -3.70 10.45
CA HIS A 7 3.93 -5.08 10.84
C HIS A 7 5.39 -5.51 10.63
N TRP A 8 6.02 -5.88 11.74
CA TRP A 8 7.35 -6.45 11.72
C TRP A 8 7.27 -7.86 11.14
N GLN A 9 8.06 -8.11 10.10
CA GLN A 9 8.25 -9.43 9.52
C GLN A 9 9.74 -9.80 9.55
N SER A 10 10.04 -11.02 9.96
CA SER A 10 11.40 -11.59 9.97
C SER A 10 11.80 -12.18 8.62
N SER A 11 10.82 -12.47 7.77
CA SER A 11 11.02 -13.08 6.46
C SER A 11 10.81 -12.07 5.34
N ASN A 12 11.51 -12.32 4.25
CA ASN A 12 11.33 -11.59 3.00
C ASN A 12 9.92 -11.79 2.45
N TYR A 13 9.31 -10.71 1.95
CA TYR A 13 8.06 -10.75 1.19
C TYR A 13 8.22 -11.60 -0.09
N SER A 14 7.20 -12.37 -0.45
CA SER A 14 7.17 -13.13 -1.70
C SER A 14 6.93 -12.22 -2.91
N SER A 15 7.54 -12.55 -4.05
CA SER A 15 7.31 -11.85 -5.34
C SER A 15 5.91 -12.08 -5.94
N SER A 16 5.10 -12.90 -5.27
CA SER A 16 3.69 -13.19 -5.60
C SER A 16 2.74 -12.78 -4.48
N GLN A 17 3.20 -11.98 -3.51
CA GLN A 17 2.39 -11.53 -2.38
C GLN A 17 1.49 -10.37 -2.81
N LEU A 18 0.18 -10.59 -2.77
CA LEU A 18 -0.85 -9.61 -3.12
C LEU A 18 -0.99 -8.58 -1.99
N VAL A 19 -0.94 -7.31 -2.35
CA VAL A 19 -1.05 -6.17 -1.42
C VAL A 19 -2.01 -5.11 -1.97
N TYR A 20 -2.43 -4.20 -1.09
CA TYR A 20 -3.37 -3.14 -1.39
C TYR A 20 -2.82 -1.79 -0.91
N ALA A 21 -2.74 -0.82 -1.82
CA ALA A 21 -2.45 0.56 -1.47
C ALA A 21 -3.76 1.36 -1.37
N TYR A 22 -3.85 2.22 -0.36
CA TYR A 22 -4.97 3.14 -0.20
C TYR A 22 -4.47 4.58 -0.24
N GLY A 23 -5.19 5.45 -0.94
CA GLY A 23 -4.80 6.83 -1.14
C GLY A 23 -5.95 7.72 -1.60
N TYR A 24 -5.64 9.00 -1.87
CA TYR A 24 -6.61 10.00 -2.27
C TYR A 24 -6.12 10.68 -3.56
N PRO A 25 -6.31 10.05 -4.72
CA PRO A 25 -5.89 10.65 -5.97
C PRO A 25 -6.64 11.97 -6.23
N SER A 26 -5.95 12.95 -6.80
CA SER A 26 -6.52 14.24 -7.19
C SER A 26 -7.52 14.09 -8.33
N GLN A 27 -7.35 13.09 -9.19
CA GLN A 27 -8.23 12.81 -10.32
C GLN A 27 -8.45 11.30 -10.53
N ILE A 28 -9.63 10.95 -11.02
CA ILE A 28 -9.97 9.62 -11.53
C ILE A 28 -10.55 9.80 -12.93
N ASN A 29 -9.92 9.20 -13.95
CA ASN A 29 -10.33 9.33 -15.35
C ASN A 29 -10.53 10.80 -15.80
N GLY A 30 -9.66 11.70 -15.33
CA GLY A 30 -9.70 13.13 -15.65
C GLY A 30 -10.75 13.95 -14.86
N ALA A 31 -11.60 13.32 -14.07
CA ALA A 31 -12.55 14.01 -13.18
C ALA A 31 -11.91 14.26 -11.80
N ASP A 32 -12.27 15.38 -11.17
CA ASP A 32 -11.85 15.71 -9.79
C ASP A 32 -12.25 14.58 -8.82
N ALA A 33 -11.28 14.10 -8.05
CA ALA A 33 -11.44 13.01 -7.11
C ALA A 33 -10.91 13.33 -5.72
N ARG A 34 -10.64 14.62 -5.45
CA ARG A 34 -10.19 15.08 -4.12
C ARG A 34 -11.08 14.51 -3.02
N TYR A 35 -10.44 13.98 -1.98
CA TYR A 35 -11.06 13.33 -0.83
C TYR A 35 -11.79 12.01 -1.10
N ARG A 36 -11.74 11.48 -2.33
CA ARG A 36 -12.21 10.12 -2.62
C ARG A 36 -11.11 9.12 -2.33
N MET A 37 -11.34 8.26 -1.34
CA MET A 37 -10.41 7.17 -1.06
C MET A 37 -10.47 6.15 -2.20
N CYS A 38 -9.31 5.82 -2.75
CA CYS A 38 -9.14 4.78 -3.76
C CYS A 38 -8.31 3.62 -3.21
N LYS A 39 -8.57 2.44 -3.76
CA LYS A 39 -7.81 1.22 -3.50
C LYS A 39 -7.14 0.78 -4.79
N SER A 40 -5.86 0.49 -4.70
CA SER A 40 -5.08 -0.11 -5.77
C SER A 40 -4.51 -1.44 -5.27
N SER A 41 -4.48 -2.45 -6.13
CA SER A 41 -3.97 -3.78 -5.78
C SER A 41 -2.86 -4.19 -6.73
N GLY A 42 -1.88 -4.92 -6.21
CA GLY A 42 -0.78 -5.44 -7.00
C GLY A 42 0.06 -6.43 -6.20
N TYR A 43 1.09 -6.95 -6.82
CA TYR A 43 2.03 -7.88 -6.24
C TYR A 43 3.34 -7.19 -5.90
N ILE A 44 3.93 -7.58 -4.77
CA ILE A 44 5.33 -7.21 -4.48
C ILE A 44 6.22 -7.84 -5.55
N ARG A 45 7.10 -7.06 -6.16
CA ARG A 45 8.03 -7.52 -7.20
C ARG A 45 9.47 -7.55 -6.72
N SER A 46 9.83 -6.64 -5.82
CA SER A 46 11.14 -6.66 -5.17
C SER A 46 11.10 -5.97 -3.81
N GLN A 47 12.07 -6.29 -2.98
CA GLN A 47 12.30 -5.63 -1.71
C GLN A 47 13.79 -5.39 -1.52
N THR A 48 14.14 -4.29 -0.86
CA THR A 48 15.52 -4.03 -0.46
C THR A 48 15.52 -3.20 0.81
N SER A 49 16.04 -3.76 1.90
CA SER A 49 16.11 -3.09 3.21
C SER A 49 14.75 -2.57 3.66
N LYS A 50 14.52 -1.25 3.59
CA LYS A 50 13.28 -0.57 4.02
C LYS A 50 12.30 -0.27 2.87
N TYR A 51 12.59 -0.74 1.66
CA TYR A 51 11.82 -0.43 0.46
C TYR A 51 11.12 -1.67 -0.11
N LEU A 52 9.84 -1.51 -0.42
CA LEU A 52 9.05 -2.45 -1.20
C LEU A 52 8.74 -1.81 -2.55
N LYS A 53 8.84 -2.60 -3.62
CA LYS A 53 8.42 -2.21 -4.97
C LYS A 53 7.48 -3.27 -5.51
N GLY A 54 6.42 -2.85 -6.18
CA GLY A 54 5.49 -3.74 -6.85
C GLY A 54 4.77 -3.04 -7.99
N ASP A 55 3.71 -3.67 -8.47
CA ASP A 55 2.98 -3.25 -9.67
C ASP A 55 1.56 -2.72 -9.40
N TRP A 56 1.30 -2.26 -8.18
CA TRP A 56 0.09 -1.51 -7.85
C TRP A 56 0.20 -0.05 -8.34
N ASP A 57 -0.89 0.49 -8.89
CA ASP A 57 -0.98 1.88 -9.34
C ASP A 57 -1.07 2.84 -8.14
N LEU A 58 -0.22 3.86 -8.11
CA LEU A 58 -0.15 4.88 -7.05
C LEU A 58 -0.36 6.30 -7.61
N THR A 59 -0.82 6.40 -8.85
CA THR A 59 -0.92 7.66 -9.56
C THR A 59 -1.82 8.65 -8.82
N GLY A 60 -1.31 9.87 -8.69
CA GLY A 60 -2.15 11.04 -8.46
C GLY A 60 -2.47 11.38 -7.01
N GLY A 61 -1.86 10.79 -5.99
CA GLY A 61 -2.09 11.24 -4.59
C GLY A 61 -2.14 10.14 -3.54
N PHE A 62 -1.38 9.06 -3.73
CA PHE A 62 -1.30 7.99 -2.73
C PHE A 62 -0.25 8.27 -1.64
N SER A 63 0.56 9.33 -1.76
CA SER A 63 1.62 9.65 -0.80
C SER A 63 1.09 9.76 0.63
N GLY A 64 1.80 9.14 1.57
CA GLY A 64 1.38 9.00 2.98
C GLY A 64 0.31 7.92 3.21
N GLY A 65 -0.24 7.33 2.16
CA GLY A 65 -1.21 6.24 2.22
C GLY A 65 -0.59 4.90 2.64
N PRO A 66 -1.33 4.03 3.34
CA PRO A 66 -0.82 2.74 3.76
C PRO A 66 -0.77 1.74 2.61
N LEU A 67 0.28 0.91 2.62
CA LEU A 67 0.33 -0.36 1.89
C LEU A 67 -0.02 -1.47 2.88
N VAL A 68 -1.01 -2.29 2.56
CA VAL A 68 -1.51 -3.34 3.44
C VAL A 68 -1.51 -4.71 2.77
N GLU A 69 -1.31 -5.74 3.58
CA GLU A 69 -1.51 -7.14 3.23
C GLU A 69 -2.74 -7.68 3.97
N TYR A 70 -3.46 -8.64 3.38
CA TYR A 70 -4.46 -9.41 4.13
C TYR A 70 -3.83 -10.66 4.74
N ILE A 71 -3.86 -10.75 6.07
CA ILE A 71 -3.37 -11.91 6.83
C ILE A 71 -4.58 -12.59 7.47
N SER A 72 -4.77 -13.89 7.18
CA SER A 72 -5.83 -14.67 7.81
C SER A 72 -5.71 -14.64 9.33
N GLY A 73 -6.80 -14.27 10.03
CA GLY A 73 -6.83 -14.11 11.49
C GLY A 73 -6.45 -12.72 12.01
N ALA A 74 -5.77 -11.88 11.23
CA ALA A 74 -5.42 -10.50 11.61
C ALA A 74 -6.09 -9.42 10.74
N GLY A 75 -6.62 -9.79 9.57
CA GLY A 75 -7.25 -8.87 8.64
C GLY A 75 -6.23 -8.08 7.82
N TYR A 76 -6.56 -6.83 7.47
CA TYR A 76 -5.65 -5.95 6.73
C TYR A 76 -4.61 -5.35 7.65
N VAL A 77 -3.34 -5.63 7.37
CA VAL A 77 -2.20 -5.25 8.18
C VAL A 77 -1.29 -4.33 7.38
N ALA A 78 -0.95 -3.17 7.94
CA ALA A 78 -0.05 -2.22 7.31
C ALA A 78 1.40 -2.74 7.28
N ILE A 79 1.98 -2.80 6.09
CA ILE A 79 3.34 -3.29 5.83
C ILE A 79 4.27 -2.21 5.27
N GLY A 80 3.72 -1.07 4.86
CA GLY A 80 4.48 0.07 4.41
C GLY A 80 3.63 1.34 4.36
N ILE A 81 4.32 2.46 4.13
CA ILE A 81 3.70 3.75 3.81
C ILE A 81 4.22 4.15 2.44
N HIS A 82 3.33 4.48 1.53
CA HIS A 82 3.75 4.94 0.22
C HIS A 82 4.39 6.32 0.34
N LYS A 83 5.55 6.44 -0.30
CA LYS A 83 6.30 7.67 -0.46
C LYS A 83 6.57 7.85 -1.95
N ASP A 84 6.23 9.03 -2.46
CA ASP A 84 6.71 9.56 -3.74
C ASP A 84 8.16 10.06 -3.62
#